data_AF-A0A914TEN2-F1
#
_entry.id   AF-A0A914TEN2-F1
#
_cell.length_a   1.000
_cell.length_b   1.000
_cell.length_c   1.000
_cell.angle_alpha   90.00
_cell.angle_beta   90.00
_cell.angle_gamma   90.00
#
_symmetry.space_group_name_H-M   'P 1'
#
loop_
_entity.id
_entity.type
_entity.pdbx_description
1 polymer ?
#
loop_
_entity_poly.entity_id
_entity_poly.type
_entity_poly.pdbx_seq_one_letter_code
_entity_poly.pdbx_strand_id
1 'polypeptide(L)'
;MKKCQFDLRKFCGGTTEGDTALKCLSNSKIVRALQPNCQKIVHERMKEQSRDDRLRPGLLKVCEDDAKQYCEKEYNKIRNRQYGEQQLGAVISSCLRAQLARFNVPISTACKAELSFVILEAEFDIQLDPMLYKACKETIPIHCSNKIVKEGGRFETVLECLKADFYTNLIQDQECAKQLARITQEALVDIHLDPVLHEACSVDIARICRDVPPGQSRIITCLNDALEVPRIQMSDQCRTKLSERKKLWNVAHDSYNMQFPDTFAGAYQAIVSHPQRDSILAWFGGMILLIMLIGCCCGRLSKRTSIDLKNR
;
A
#
# COMPACT_ATOMS: atom_id res chain seq x y z
N MET A 1 -27.36 -11.31 14.08
CA MET A 1 -27.23 -12.46 13.16
C MET A 1 -28.53 -13.13 12.71
N LYS A 2 -29.70 -12.99 13.39
CA LYS A 2 -30.95 -13.65 12.95
C LYS A 2 -31.35 -13.35 11.49
N LYS A 3 -31.17 -12.11 11.03
CA LYS A 3 -31.44 -11.69 9.65
C LYS A 3 -30.44 -12.24 8.60
N CYS A 4 -29.37 -12.92 9.03
CA CYS A 4 -28.34 -13.51 8.16
C CYS A 4 -28.44 -15.04 8.08
N GLN A 5 -29.50 -15.66 8.62
CA GLN A 5 -29.56 -17.12 8.77
C GLN A 5 -29.48 -17.88 7.43
N PHE A 6 -30.11 -17.33 6.37
CA PHE A 6 -30.02 -17.91 5.03
C PHE A 6 -28.58 -17.88 4.51
N ASP A 7 -27.93 -16.71 4.56
CA ASP A 7 -26.56 -16.54 4.09
C ASP A 7 -25.56 -17.37 4.91
N LEU A 8 -25.76 -17.48 6.23
CA LEU A 8 -24.93 -18.33 7.09
C LEU A 8 -25.01 -19.82 6.71
N ARG A 9 -26.20 -20.31 6.36
CA ARG A 9 -26.36 -21.69 5.87
C ARG A 9 -25.72 -21.87 4.51
N LYS A 10 -25.84 -20.88 3.63
CA LYS A 10 -25.33 -20.94 2.26
C LYS A 10 -23.80 -20.88 2.19
N PHE A 11 -23.16 -20.00 2.96
CA PHE A 11 -21.74 -19.69 2.83
C PHE A 11 -20.87 -20.17 4.01
N CYS A 12 -21.45 -20.34 5.20
CA CYS A 12 -20.70 -20.53 6.45
C CYS A 12 -21.06 -21.82 7.20
N GLY A 13 -21.65 -22.81 6.51
CA GLY A 13 -22.02 -24.11 7.09
C GLY A 13 -23.06 -24.03 8.20
N GLY A 14 -23.78 -22.90 8.33
CA GLY A 14 -24.81 -22.70 9.35
C GLY A 14 -24.28 -22.28 10.73
N THR A 15 -23.01 -21.90 10.86
CA THR A 15 -22.42 -21.39 12.11
C THR A 15 -23.24 -20.24 12.72
N THR A 16 -23.57 -20.32 14.01
CA THR A 16 -24.37 -19.30 14.72
C THR A 16 -23.61 -18.51 15.78
N GLU A 17 -22.36 -18.87 16.09
CA GLU A 17 -21.50 -18.11 16.99
C GLU A 17 -21.20 -16.73 16.42
N GLY A 18 -21.43 -15.67 17.19
CA GLY A 18 -21.41 -14.28 16.68
C GLY A 18 -20.12 -13.90 15.94
N ASP A 19 -18.96 -14.11 16.58
CA ASP A 19 -17.66 -13.71 16.03
C ASP A 19 -17.23 -14.59 14.85
N THR A 20 -17.41 -15.91 14.97
CA THR A 20 -17.10 -16.88 13.90
C THR A 20 -17.99 -16.66 12.68
N ALA A 21 -19.29 -16.41 12.91
CA ALA A 21 -20.25 -16.08 11.86
C ALA A 21 -19.89 -14.78 11.15
N LEU A 22 -19.55 -13.73 11.91
CA LEU A 22 -19.15 -12.45 11.32
C LEU A 22 -17.88 -12.59 10.49
N LYS A 23 -16.84 -13.23 11.02
CA LYS A 23 -15.57 -13.46 10.33
C LYS A 23 -15.73 -14.21 9.01
N CYS A 24 -16.62 -15.20 8.96
CA CYS A 24 -16.93 -15.90 7.72
C CYS A 24 -17.67 -14.98 6.74
N LEU A 25 -18.74 -14.33 7.19
CA LEU A 25 -19.57 -13.48 6.33
C LEU A 25 -18.81 -12.24 5.84
N SER A 26 -17.81 -11.75 6.58
CA SER A 26 -17.01 -10.56 6.24
C SER A 26 -15.89 -10.82 5.22
N ASN A 27 -15.74 -12.06 4.74
CA ASN A 27 -14.87 -12.35 3.60
C ASN A 27 -15.30 -11.56 2.36
N SER A 28 -14.38 -10.82 1.73
CA SER A 28 -14.69 -9.91 0.61
C SER A 28 -15.42 -10.55 -0.57
N LYS A 29 -15.21 -11.85 -0.85
CA LYS A 29 -15.96 -12.58 -1.89
C LYS A 29 -17.38 -12.94 -1.45
N ILE A 30 -17.56 -13.28 -0.17
CA ILE A 30 -18.85 -13.66 0.41
C ILE A 30 -19.73 -12.43 0.62
N VAL A 31 -19.18 -11.36 1.20
CA VAL A 31 -19.89 -10.10 1.51
C VAL A 31 -20.66 -9.56 0.29
N ARG A 32 -20.04 -9.61 -0.89
CA ARG A 32 -20.64 -9.15 -2.16
C ARG A 32 -21.88 -9.94 -2.59
N ALA A 33 -22.00 -11.19 -2.14
CA ALA A 33 -23.03 -12.12 -2.54
C ALA A 33 -24.13 -12.32 -1.47
N LEU A 34 -24.05 -11.58 -0.35
CA LEU A 34 -25.03 -11.62 0.73
C LEU A 34 -26.36 -10.99 0.33
N GLN A 35 -27.44 -11.40 1.00
CA GLN A 35 -28.71 -10.71 0.87
C GLN A 35 -28.60 -9.26 1.38
N PRO A 36 -29.28 -8.26 0.77
CA PRO A 36 -29.09 -6.84 1.10
C PRO A 36 -29.20 -6.50 2.59
N ASN A 37 -30.15 -7.12 3.29
CA ASN A 37 -30.33 -6.92 4.73
C ASN A 37 -29.19 -7.51 5.57
N CYS A 38 -28.67 -8.68 5.18
CA CYS A 38 -27.52 -9.27 5.86
C CYS A 38 -26.24 -8.50 5.53
N GLN A 39 -26.04 -8.15 4.26
CA GLN A 39 -24.91 -7.35 3.79
C GLN A 39 -24.78 -6.04 4.57
N LYS A 40 -25.88 -5.30 4.74
CA LYS A 40 -25.90 -4.06 5.53
C LYS A 40 -25.43 -4.31 6.97
N ILE A 41 -25.95 -5.35 7.63
CA ILE A 41 -25.58 -5.69 9.02
C ILE A 41 -24.10 -6.07 9.10
N VAL A 42 -23.62 -6.90 8.19
CA VAL A 42 -22.21 -7.33 8.16
C VAL A 42 -21.30 -6.13 7.94
N HIS A 43 -21.61 -5.26 6.98
CA HIS A 43 -20.87 -4.01 6.74
C HIS A 43 -20.84 -3.10 7.98
N GLU A 44 -21.98 -2.89 8.63
CA GLU A 44 -22.06 -2.07 9.85
C GLU A 44 -21.18 -2.67 10.96
N ARG A 45 -21.22 -3.99 11.16
CA ARG A 45 -20.38 -4.68 12.14
C ARG A 45 -18.89 -4.60 11.80
N MET A 46 -18.51 -4.76 10.53
CA MET A 46 -17.12 -4.59 10.09
C MET A 46 -16.61 -3.17 10.39
N LYS A 47 -17.45 -2.14 10.18
CA LYS A 47 -17.12 -0.74 10.49
C LYS A 47 -17.01 -0.45 11.99
N GLU A 48 -17.84 -1.07 12.81
CA GLU A 48 -17.69 -1.01 14.27
C GLU A 48 -16.35 -1.63 14.68
N GLN A 49 -16.06 -2.83 14.18
CA GLN A 49 -14.82 -3.55 14.48
C GLN A 49 -13.58 -2.85 13.96
N SER A 50 -13.63 -2.17 12.81
CA SER A 50 -12.47 -1.46 12.28
C SER A 50 -12.10 -0.22 13.10
N ARG A 51 -13.05 0.32 13.88
CA ARG A 51 -12.84 1.53 14.69
C ARG A 51 -12.33 1.24 16.09
N ASP A 52 -12.49 0.03 16.60
CA ASP A 52 -12.14 -0.32 17.98
C ASP A 52 -11.63 -1.77 18.05
N ASP A 53 -10.35 -1.93 18.38
CA ASP A 53 -9.70 -3.24 18.50
C ASP A 53 -10.37 -4.14 19.57
N ARG A 54 -11.04 -3.55 20.58
CA ARG A 54 -11.77 -4.29 21.62
C ARG A 54 -12.96 -5.06 21.06
N LEU A 55 -13.49 -4.61 19.92
CA LEU A 55 -14.56 -5.30 19.20
C LEU A 55 -14.02 -6.39 18.27
N ARG A 56 -12.70 -6.61 18.22
CA ARG A 56 -12.01 -7.68 17.48
C ARG A 56 -11.31 -8.66 18.45
N PRO A 57 -12.05 -9.41 19.28
CA PRO A 57 -11.45 -10.33 20.26
C PRO A 57 -10.56 -11.40 19.61
N GLY A 58 -10.89 -11.84 18.40
CA GLY A 58 -10.04 -12.77 17.63
C GLY A 58 -8.65 -12.19 17.34
N LEU A 59 -8.56 -10.94 16.92
CA LEU A 59 -7.29 -10.25 16.68
C LEU A 59 -6.50 -10.10 17.99
N LEU A 60 -7.15 -9.56 19.04
CA LEU A 60 -6.47 -9.29 20.32
C LEU A 60 -5.93 -10.55 20.97
N LYS A 61 -6.68 -11.66 20.91
CA LYS A 61 -6.26 -12.94 21.48
C LYS A 61 -5.11 -13.56 20.69
N VAL A 62 -5.19 -13.56 19.36
CA VAL A 62 -4.19 -14.22 18.50
C VAL A 62 -2.89 -13.42 18.44
N CYS A 63 -2.98 -12.08 18.45
CA CYS A 63 -1.84 -11.18 18.35
C CYS A 63 -1.32 -10.70 19.71
N GLU A 64 -1.74 -11.29 20.83
CA GLU A 64 -1.45 -10.75 22.16
C GLU A 64 0.06 -10.62 22.44
N ASP A 65 0.81 -11.70 22.20
CA ASP A 65 2.25 -11.74 22.47
C ASP A 65 3.04 -10.84 21.50
N ASP A 66 2.67 -10.85 20.23
CA ASP A 66 3.24 -9.95 19.22
C ASP A 66 2.98 -8.47 19.58
N ALA A 67 1.79 -8.15 20.08
CA ALA A 67 1.44 -6.79 20.50
C ALA A 67 2.24 -6.36 21.73
N LYS A 68 2.43 -7.23 22.72
CA LYS A 68 3.30 -6.95 23.88
C LYS A 68 4.74 -6.73 23.46
N GLN A 69 5.24 -7.51 22.52
CA GLN A 69 6.64 -7.47 22.10
C GLN A 69 6.96 -6.27 21.19
N TYR A 70 6.11 -5.99 20.20
CA TYR A 70 6.42 -5.01 19.15
C TYR A 70 5.63 -3.70 19.26
N CYS A 71 4.58 -3.68 20.09
CA CYS A 71 3.63 -2.58 20.24
C CYS A 71 3.30 -2.31 21.73
N GLU A 72 4.28 -2.46 22.62
CA GLU A 72 4.09 -2.41 24.07
C GLU A 72 3.33 -1.15 24.55
N LYS A 73 3.70 0.01 23.99
CA LYS A 73 3.08 1.30 24.35
C LYS A 73 1.59 1.32 23.99
N GLU A 74 1.24 0.82 22.81
CA GLU A 74 -0.12 0.69 22.29
C GLU A 74 -0.92 -0.34 23.07
N TYR A 75 -0.31 -1.49 23.38
CA TYR A 75 -0.93 -2.54 24.18
C TYR A 75 -1.28 -2.06 25.59
N ASN A 76 -0.36 -1.35 26.25
CA ASN A 76 -0.59 -0.80 27.59
C ASN A 76 -1.70 0.27 27.61
N LYS A 77 -1.91 1.03 26.53
CA LYS A 77 -3.01 2.00 26.43
C LYS A 77 -4.39 1.35 26.49
N ILE A 78 -4.57 0.19 25.85
CA ILE A 78 -5.86 -0.52 25.84
C ILE A 78 -6.22 -1.12 27.20
N ARG A 79 -5.22 -1.49 28.01
CA ARG A 79 -5.43 -2.04 29.35
C ARG A 79 -5.80 -0.97 30.40
N ASN A 80 -5.52 0.31 30.14
CA ASN A 80 -5.78 1.39 31.10
C ASN A 80 -7.24 1.85 31.04
N ARG A 81 -8.01 1.59 32.12
CA ARG A 81 -9.44 1.91 32.25
C ARG A 81 -9.76 3.39 32.04
N GLN A 82 -8.84 4.29 32.41
CA GLN A 82 -8.99 5.74 32.28
C GLN A 82 -8.86 6.25 30.84
N TYR A 83 -8.15 5.50 29.98
CA TYR A 83 -8.06 5.75 28.53
C TYR A 83 -9.25 5.17 27.77
N GLY A 84 -9.94 4.19 28.36
CA GLY A 84 -11.10 3.46 27.84
C GLY A 84 -12.27 4.32 27.37
N GLU A 85 -12.42 5.51 27.95
CA GLU A 85 -13.62 6.35 27.87
C GLU A 85 -13.52 7.53 26.87
N GLN A 86 -12.32 7.95 26.44
CA GLN A 86 -12.16 9.20 25.67
C GLN A 86 -11.96 9.07 24.16
N GLN A 87 -11.51 7.91 23.65
CA GLN A 87 -11.55 7.42 22.25
C GLN A 87 -10.36 6.48 22.05
N LEU A 88 -10.59 5.17 22.06
CA LEU A 88 -9.61 4.20 21.59
C LEU A 88 -9.99 3.75 20.19
N GLY A 89 -9.09 4.03 19.25
CA GLY A 89 -9.17 3.59 17.86
C GLY A 89 -8.63 2.18 17.68
N ALA A 90 -8.42 1.77 16.42
CA ALA A 90 -7.66 0.58 16.04
C ALA A 90 -6.14 0.74 16.31
N VAL A 91 -5.77 0.97 17.58
CA VAL A 91 -4.42 1.35 18.03
C VAL A 91 -3.43 0.18 17.92
N ILE A 92 -3.78 -1.01 18.42
CA ILE A 92 -2.95 -2.21 18.29
C ILE A 92 -2.89 -2.64 16.83
N SER A 93 -4.04 -2.68 16.15
CA SER A 93 -4.11 -3.10 14.76
C SER A 93 -3.25 -2.21 13.86
N SER A 94 -3.32 -0.88 14.04
CA SER A 94 -2.48 0.07 13.31
C SER A 94 -0.97 -0.16 13.54
N CYS A 95 -0.56 -0.35 14.79
CA CYS A 95 0.84 -0.62 15.10
C CYS A 95 1.32 -1.95 14.50
N LEU A 96 0.57 -3.05 14.71
CA LEU A 96 0.94 -4.37 14.21
C LEU A 96 0.99 -4.44 12.68
N ARG A 97 0.07 -3.76 11.98
CA ARG A 97 0.12 -3.62 10.51
C ARG A 97 1.39 -2.89 10.06
N ALA A 98 1.77 -1.82 10.76
CA ALA A 98 3.01 -1.11 10.46
C ALA A 98 4.26 -1.97 10.73
N GLN A 99 4.25 -2.80 11.79
CA GLN A 99 5.34 -3.74 12.07
C GLN A 99 5.41 -4.85 11.02
N LEU A 100 4.26 -5.38 10.57
CA LEU A 100 4.18 -6.36 9.50
C LEU A 100 4.81 -5.83 8.20
N ALA A 101 4.56 -4.56 7.88
CA ALA A 101 5.05 -3.88 6.69
C ALA A 101 6.58 -3.61 6.69
N ARG A 102 7.30 -3.88 7.78
CA ARG A 102 8.77 -3.69 7.87
C ARG A 102 9.59 -4.87 7.37
N PHE A 103 8.96 -6.00 7.03
CA PHE A 103 9.58 -7.24 6.51
C PHE A 103 10.53 -8.00 7.47
N ASN A 104 11.28 -7.31 8.32
CA ASN A 104 12.28 -7.88 9.23
C ASN A 104 11.76 -8.16 10.66
N VAL A 105 10.49 -7.88 10.93
CA VAL A 105 9.87 -8.12 12.25
C VAL A 105 9.22 -9.51 12.26
N PRO A 106 9.64 -10.44 13.15
CA PRO A 106 9.13 -11.80 13.16
C PRO A 106 7.79 -11.90 13.91
N ILE A 107 6.73 -11.33 13.33
CA ILE A 107 5.35 -11.53 13.82
C ILE A 107 4.95 -13.00 13.65
N SER A 108 4.25 -13.57 14.63
CA SER A 108 3.74 -14.95 14.58
C SER A 108 2.87 -15.22 13.34
N THR A 109 2.89 -16.45 12.82
CA THR A 109 2.09 -16.84 11.65
C THR A 109 0.59 -16.66 11.89
N ALA A 110 0.13 -16.96 13.10
CA ALA A 110 -1.28 -16.79 13.47
C ALA A 110 -1.69 -15.31 13.46
N CYS A 111 -0.87 -14.43 14.05
CA CYS A 111 -1.16 -13.00 14.03
C CYS A 111 -1.06 -12.41 12.61
N LYS A 112 -0.07 -12.84 11.81
CA LYS A 112 0.03 -12.47 10.39
C LYS A 112 -1.26 -12.78 9.62
N ALA A 113 -1.89 -13.92 9.87
CA ALA A 113 -3.15 -14.29 9.23
C ALA A 113 -4.31 -13.35 9.64
N GLU A 114 -4.41 -12.99 10.92
CA GLU A 114 -5.42 -12.02 11.36
C GLU A 114 -5.17 -10.62 10.80
N LEU A 115 -3.93 -10.14 10.78
CA LEU A 115 -3.57 -8.85 10.20
C LEU A 115 -3.84 -8.82 8.69
N SER A 116 -3.53 -9.91 7.99
CA SER A 116 -3.84 -10.06 6.56
C SER A 116 -5.33 -9.93 6.31
N PHE A 117 -6.17 -10.52 7.18
CA PHE A 117 -7.62 -10.37 7.10
C PHE A 117 -8.05 -8.91 7.28
N VAL A 118 -7.49 -8.19 8.27
CA VAL A 118 -7.78 -6.77 8.48
C VAL A 118 -7.37 -5.90 7.29
N ILE A 119 -6.20 -6.16 6.70
CA ILE A 119 -5.70 -5.45 5.52
C ILE A 119 -6.63 -5.70 4.31
N LEU A 120 -7.07 -6.95 4.12
CA LEU A 120 -7.99 -7.30 3.04
C LEU A 120 -9.38 -6.67 3.19
N GLU A 121 -9.86 -6.49 4.42
CA GLU A 121 -11.09 -5.72 4.68
C GLU A 121 -10.92 -4.26 4.22
N ALA A 122 -9.79 -3.64 4.52
CA ALA A 122 -9.48 -2.26 4.09
C ALA A 122 -9.34 -2.12 2.57
N GLU A 123 -8.79 -3.15 1.90
CA GLU A 123 -8.72 -3.21 0.43
C GLU A 123 -10.11 -3.35 -0.20
N PHE A 124 -11.04 -4.02 0.48
CA PHE A 124 -12.42 -4.18 0.02
C PHE A 124 -13.27 -2.91 0.19
N ASP A 125 -13.21 -2.23 1.34
CA ASP A 125 -13.90 -0.97 1.59
C ASP A 125 -12.96 -0.04 2.36
N ILE A 126 -12.65 1.11 1.76
CA ILE A 126 -11.78 2.14 2.35
C ILE A 126 -12.25 2.58 3.76
N GLN A 127 -13.56 2.51 4.05
CA GLN A 127 -14.12 2.85 5.37
C GLN A 127 -13.75 1.86 6.48
N LEU A 128 -13.23 0.69 6.10
CA LEU A 128 -12.71 -0.32 7.02
C LEU A 128 -11.26 -0.06 7.42
N ASP A 129 -10.66 1.01 6.89
CA ASP A 129 -9.46 1.63 7.44
C ASP A 129 -9.78 3.05 7.91
N PRO A 130 -10.06 3.26 9.22
CA PRO A 130 -10.47 4.57 9.72
C PRO A 130 -9.42 5.67 9.53
N MET A 131 -8.13 5.33 9.55
CA MET A 131 -7.05 6.31 9.39
C MET A 131 -6.99 6.80 7.94
N LEU A 132 -7.01 5.87 6.99
CA LEU A 132 -7.05 6.15 5.56
C LEU A 132 -8.32 6.91 5.19
N TYR A 133 -9.49 6.42 5.61
CA TYR A 133 -10.75 7.09 5.30
C TYR A 133 -10.82 8.50 5.86
N LYS A 134 -10.37 8.70 7.10
CA LYS A 134 -10.33 10.04 7.71
C LYS A 134 -9.43 10.98 6.92
N ALA A 135 -8.24 10.52 6.51
CA ALA A 135 -7.29 11.33 5.77
C ALA A 135 -7.78 11.66 4.35
N CYS A 136 -8.39 10.69 3.65
CA CYS A 136 -8.80 10.85 2.26
C CYS A 136 -10.26 11.32 2.08
N LYS A 137 -11.01 11.56 3.17
CA LYS A 137 -12.46 11.82 3.12
C LYS A 137 -12.84 12.94 2.15
N GLU A 138 -12.09 14.04 2.17
CA GLU A 138 -12.36 15.20 1.32
C GLU A 138 -11.77 15.03 -0.09
N THR A 139 -10.76 14.18 -0.26
CA THR A 139 -10.15 13.86 -1.55
C THR A 139 -11.03 12.95 -2.41
N ILE A 140 -11.74 11.98 -1.78
CA ILE A 140 -12.61 11.01 -2.47
C ILE A 140 -13.63 11.66 -3.42
N PRO A 141 -14.45 12.65 -2.98
CA PRO A 141 -15.44 13.25 -3.88
C PRO A 141 -14.82 14.08 -5.01
N ILE A 142 -13.59 14.59 -4.85
CA ILE A 142 -12.91 15.39 -5.88
C ILE A 142 -12.42 14.48 -7.01
N HIS A 143 -11.82 13.34 -6.66
CA HIS A 143 -11.12 12.47 -7.61
C HIS A 143 -11.98 11.29 -8.10
N CYS A 144 -12.78 10.69 -7.21
CA CYS A 144 -13.38 9.39 -7.47
C CYS A 144 -14.91 9.42 -7.66
N SER A 145 -15.56 10.58 -7.57
CA SER A 145 -17.02 10.72 -7.73
C SER A 145 -17.56 10.08 -9.01
N ASN A 146 -16.91 10.32 -10.15
CA ASN A 146 -17.34 9.75 -11.42
C ASN A 146 -17.28 8.22 -11.44
N LYS A 147 -16.29 7.62 -10.77
CA LYS A 147 -16.14 6.17 -10.67
C LYS A 147 -17.20 5.58 -9.74
N ILE A 148 -17.45 6.23 -8.61
CA ILE A 148 -18.50 5.85 -7.65
C ILE A 148 -19.87 5.86 -8.35
N VAL A 149 -20.18 6.88 -9.14
CA VAL A 149 -21.45 6.97 -9.88
C VAL A 149 -21.59 5.84 -10.91
N LYS A 150 -20.54 5.58 -11.70
CA LYS A 150 -20.54 4.50 -12.70
C LYS A 150 -20.75 3.11 -12.08
N GLU A 151 -20.22 2.88 -10.89
CA GLU A 151 -20.33 1.61 -10.16
C GLU A 151 -21.58 1.52 -9.25
N GLY A 152 -22.58 2.38 -9.47
CA GLY A 152 -23.83 2.36 -8.71
C GLY A 152 -23.67 2.70 -7.22
N GLY A 153 -22.71 3.56 -6.89
CA GLY A 153 -22.45 4.01 -5.51
C GLY A 153 -21.59 3.07 -4.68
N ARG A 154 -20.98 2.03 -5.27
CA ARG A 154 -20.10 1.08 -4.56
C ARG A 154 -18.73 1.69 -4.29
N PHE A 155 -18.28 1.58 -3.04
CA PHE A 155 -16.98 2.09 -2.58
C PHE A 155 -15.80 1.13 -2.84
N GLU A 156 -16.09 -0.08 -3.33
CA GLU A 156 -15.11 -1.16 -3.54
C GLU A 156 -14.00 -0.81 -4.53
N THR A 157 -14.17 0.24 -5.34
CA THR A 157 -13.21 0.68 -6.35
C THR A 157 -12.56 2.02 -6.03
N VAL A 158 -12.92 2.63 -4.90
CA VAL A 158 -12.42 3.95 -4.46
C VAL A 158 -10.95 3.87 -4.13
N LEU A 159 -10.49 2.83 -3.43
CA LEU A 159 -9.07 2.68 -3.13
C LEU A 159 -8.23 2.52 -4.40
N GLU A 160 -8.68 1.73 -5.38
CA GLU A 160 -8.00 1.63 -6.68
C GLU A 160 -8.00 2.94 -7.47
N CYS A 161 -9.06 3.75 -7.35
CA CYS A 161 -9.08 5.10 -7.91
C CYS A 161 -8.02 6.00 -7.25
N LEU A 162 -7.98 6.04 -5.92
CA LEU A 162 -7.01 6.84 -5.18
C LEU A 162 -5.57 6.38 -5.43
N LYS A 163 -5.32 5.07 -5.51
CA LYS A 163 -4.01 4.51 -5.88
C LYS A 163 -3.58 4.99 -7.27
N ALA A 164 -4.50 5.02 -8.24
CA ALA A 164 -4.24 5.51 -9.59
C ALA A 164 -3.83 6.99 -9.59
N ASP A 165 -4.62 7.83 -8.93
CA ASP A 165 -4.36 9.26 -8.85
C ASP A 165 -3.08 9.55 -8.07
N PHE A 166 -2.79 8.78 -7.02
CA PHE A 166 -1.58 8.91 -6.20
C PHE A 166 -0.31 8.64 -6.99
N TYR A 167 -0.20 7.55 -7.75
CA TYR A 167 1.02 7.31 -8.54
C TYR A 167 1.17 8.25 -9.75
N THR A 168 0.10 8.97 -10.13
CA THR A 168 0.13 10.05 -11.12
C THR A 168 0.33 11.44 -10.50
N ASN A 169 0.61 11.52 -9.20
CA ASN A 169 0.82 12.76 -8.43
C ASN A 169 -0.37 13.74 -8.46
N LEU A 170 -1.60 13.23 -8.59
CA LEU A 170 -2.82 14.04 -8.55
C LEU A 170 -3.34 14.28 -7.13
N ILE A 171 -2.94 13.46 -6.16
CA ILE A 171 -3.35 13.60 -4.75
C ILE A 171 -2.49 14.68 -4.07
N GLN A 172 -3.08 15.85 -3.84
CA GLN A 172 -2.39 16.98 -3.20
C GLN A 172 -2.41 16.93 -1.66
N ASP A 173 -3.44 16.31 -1.08
CA ASP A 173 -3.56 16.16 0.37
C ASP A 173 -2.47 15.23 0.91
N GLN A 174 -1.56 15.80 1.70
CA GLN A 174 -0.38 15.09 2.19
C GLN A 174 -0.72 13.98 3.19
N GLU A 175 -1.78 14.14 3.97
CA GLU A 175 -2.19 13.11 4.93
C GLU A 175 -2.84 11.93 4.20
N CYS A 176 -3.70 12.20 3.21
CA CYS A 176 -4.26 11.16 2.35
C CYS A 176 -3.16 10.41 1.60
N ALA A 177 -2.24 11.15 0.96
CA ALA A 177 -1.12 10.58 0.21
C ALA A 177 -0.21 9.72 1.11
N LYS A 178 0.08 10.16 2.34
CA LYS A 178 0.84 9.39 3.34
C LYS A 178 0.11 8.11 3.74
N GLN A 179 -1.22 8.14 3.91
CA GLN A 179 -1.98 6.92 4.19
C GLN A 179 -2.01 5.98 2.99
N LEU A 180 -2.09 6.49 1.75
CA LEU A 180 -1.97 5.67 0.54
C LEU A 180 -0.59 5.00 0.43
N ALA A 181 0.48 5.70 0.78
CA ALA A 181 1.82 5.11 0.87
C ALA A 181 1.90 3.99 1.92
N ARG A 182 1.28 4.16 3.10
CA ARG A 182 1.20 3.11 4.13
C ARG A 182 0.49 1.85 3.61
N ILE A 183 -0.69 2.00 3.01
CA ILE A 183 -1.44 0.88 2.44
C ILE A 183 -0.65 0.19 1.33
N THR A 184 0.02 0.99 0.50
CA THR A 184 0.91 0.50 -0.55
C THR A 184 2.04 -0.37 0.01
N GLN A 185 2.62 0.00 1.15
CA GLN A 185 3.65 -0.78 1.84
C GLN A 185 3.09 -2.09 2.41
N GLU A 186 1.91 -2.03 3.04
CA GLU A 186 1.23 -3.22 3.58
C GLU A 186 0.90 -4.23 2.48
N ALA A 187 0.40 -3.76 1.33
CA ALA A 187 0.10 -4.59 0.16
C ALA A 187 1.37 -5.23 -0.45
N LEU A 188 2.55 -4.62 -0.27
CA LEU A 188 3.81 -5.17 -0.77
C LEU A 188 4.28 -6.39 0.05
N VAL A 189 3.77 -6.60 1.27
CA VAL A 189 4.17 -7.73 2.14
C VAL A 189 3.91 -9.08 1.50
N ASP A 190 2.77 -9.22 0.84
CA ASP A 190 2.37 -10.43 0.14
C ASP A 190 1.41 -10.04 -0.99
N ILE A 191 1.58 -10.63 -2.17
CA ILE A 191 0.70 -10.38 -3.31
C ILE A 191 -0.77 -10.62 -2.98
N HIS A 192 -1.08 -11.53 -2.05
CA HIS A 192 -2.45 -11.80 -1.63
C HIS A 192 -3.09 -10.61 -0.91
N LEU A 193 -2.31 -9.67 -0.36
CA LEU A 193 -2.80 -8.44 0.25
C LEU A 193 -3.12 -7.35 -0.78
N ASP A 194 -2.91 -7.63 -2.06
CA ASP A 194 -3.37 -6.83 -3.18
C ASP A 194 -4.26 -7.70 -4.10
N PRO A 195 -5.56 -7.83 -3.78
CA PRO A 195 -6.46 -8.73 -4.52
C PRO A 195 -6.52 -8.43 -6.02
N VAL A 196 -6.39 -7.16 -6.41
CA VAL A 196 -6.46 -6.72 -7.81
C VAL A 196 -5.20 -7.15 -8.57
N LEU A 197 -4.01 -6.97 -7.98
CA LEU A 197 -2.77 -7.46 -8.57
C LEU A 197 -2.74 -8.99 -8.61
N HIS A 198 -3.12 -9.64 -7.50
CA HIS A 198 -3.17 -11.10 -7.42
C HIS A 198 -4.10 -11.70 -8.48
N GLU A 199 -5.30 -11.15 -8.67
CA GLU A 199 -6.24 -11.61 -9.68
C GLU A 199 -5.67 -11.48 -11.09
N ALA A 200 -5.13 -10.29 -11.42
CA ALA A 200 -4.52 -10.03 -12.72
C ALA A 200 -3.31 -10.93 -13.03
N CYS A 201 -2.59 -11.37 -12.01
CA CYS A 201 -1.38 -12.19 -12.14
C CYS A 201 -1.59 -13.68 -11.82
N SER A 202 -2.79 -14.11 -11.44
CA SER A 202 -3.04 -15.47 -10.92
C SER A 202 -2.54 -16.61 -11.83
N VAL A 203 -2.75 -16.50 -13.14
CA VAL A 203 -2.28 -17.49 -14.14
C VAL A 203 -0.75 -17.46 -14.27
N ASP A 204 -0.16 -16.27 -14.27
CA ASP A 204 1.28 -16.09 -14.39
C ASP A 204 2.02 -16.56 -13.14
N ILE A 205 1.44 -16.37 -11.94
CA ILE A 205 1.97 -16.92 -10.69
C ILE A 205 2.04 -18.45 -10.78
N ALA A 206 0.97 -19.11 -11.21
CA ALA A 206 0.91 -20.57 -11.31
C ALA A 206 1.91 -21.15 -12.33
N ARG A 207 2.29 -20.38 -13.35
CA ARG A 207 3.16 -20.83 -14.44
C ARG A 207 4.63 -20.41 -14.26
N ILE A 208 4.88 -19.18 -13.84
CA ILE A 208 6.22 -18.57 -13.73
C ILE A 208 6.78 -18.74 -12.32
N CYS A 209 5.96 -18.52 -11.29
CA CYS A 209 6.38 -18.46 -9.89
C CYS A 209 5.85 -19.63 -9.05
N ARG A 210 5.62 -20.80 -9.68
CA ARG A 210 4.92 -21.95 -9.08
C ARG A 210 5.53 -22.42 -7.75
N ASP A 211 6.86 -22.43 -7.68
CA ASP A 211 7.61 -22.96 -6.53
C ASP A 211 8.00 -21.87 -5.53
N VAL A 212 7.50 -20.63 -5.72
CA VAL A 212 7.78 -19.50 -4.85
C VAL A 212 6.76 -19.45 -3.72
N PRO A 213 7.18 -19.61 -2.45
CA PRO A 213 6.26 -19.53 -1.32
C PRO A 213 5.74 -18.10 -1.12
N PRO A 214 4.49 -17.92 -0.66
CA PRO A 214 3.92 -16.61 -0.36
C PRO A 214 4.62 -15.91 0.82
N GLY A 215 4.32 -14.63 0.99
CA GLY A 215 4.88 -13.74 2.01
C GLY A 215 6.25 -13.16 1.66
N GLN A 216 6.66 -12.14 2.43
CA GLN A 216 7.96 -11.44 2.29
C GLN A 216 8.23 -10.94 0.86
N SER A 217 7.18 -10.50 0.16
CA SER A 217 7.23 -10.03 -1.23
C SER A 217 7.81 -11.03 -2.24
N ARG A 218 7.98 -12.32 -1.92
CA ARG A 218 8.72 -13.25 -2.80
C ARG A 218 8.06 -13.45 -4.15
N ILE A 219 6.74 -13.65 -4.17
CA ILE A 219 5.98 -13.80 -5.43
C ILE A 219 6.04 -12.50 -6.24
N ILE A 220 5.91 -11.34 -5.59
CA ILE A 220 6.02 -10.04 -6.26
C ILE A 220 7.42 -9.85 -6.87
N THR A 221 8.47 -10.23 -6.13
CA THR A 221 9.86 -10.22 -6.61
C THR A 221 10.01 -11.09 -7.85
N CYS A 222 9.53 -12.35 -7.79
CA CYS A 222 9.57 -13.26 -8.93
C CYS A 222 8.85 -12.71 -10.17
N LEU A 223 7.67 -12.11 -10.00
CA LEU A 223 6.93 -11.49 -11.11
C LEU A 223 7.68 -10.28 -11.69
N ASN A 224 8.31 -9.46 -10.84
CA ASN A 224 9.14 -8.34 -11.31
C ASN A 224 10.36 -8.83 -12.08
N ASP A 225 11.06 -9.85 -11.61
CA ASP A 225 12.20 -10.43 -12.32
C ASP A 225 11.78 -10.99 -13.67
N ALA A 226 10.64 -11.70 -13.71
CA ALA A 226 10.08 -12.24 -14.93
C ALA A 226 9.67 -11.16 -15.94
N LEU A 227 9.25 -9.97 -15.47
CA LEU A 227 8.89 -8.84 -16.31
C LEU A 227 10.10 -8.31 -17.10
N GLU A 228 11.30 -8.39 -16.54
CA GLU A 228 12.55 -7.90 -17.13
C GLU A 228 13.20 -8.90 -18.11
N VAL A 229 12.73 -10.16 -18.16
CA VAL A 229 13.29 -11.21 -19.03
C VAL A 229 12.48 -11.32 -20.34
N PRO A 230 13.03 -10.94 -21.52
CA PRO A 230 12.26 -10.89 -22.77
C PRO A 230 11.71 -12.25 -23.24
N ARG A 231 12.34 -13.35 -22.83
CA ARG A 231 11.93 -14.71 -23.18
C ARG A 231 10.73 -15.20 -22.36
N ILE A 232 10.47 -14.60 -21.21
CA ILE A 232 9.33 -14.97 -20.37
C ILE A 232 8.14 -14.16 -20.84
N GLN A 233 7.22 -14.83 -21.53
CA GLN A 233 5.93 -14.23 -21.87
C GLN A 233 5.05 -14.23 -20.62
N MET A 234 4.61 -13.05 -20.19
CA MET A 234 3.64 -12.81 -19.13
C MET A 234 2.34 -12.33 -19.79
N SER A 235 1.18 -12.63 -19.20
CA SER A 235 -0.08 -12.12 -19.71
C SER A 235 -0.12 -10.59 -19.71
N ASP A 236 -0.87 -9.99 -20.64
CA ASP A 236 -0.99 -8.53 -20.74
C ASP A 236 -1.65 -7.93 -19.49
N GLN A 237 -2.60 -8.65 -18.88
CA GLN A 237 -3.27 -8.20 -17.66
C GLN A 237 -2.28 -8.09 -16.50
N CYS A 238 -1.49 -9.13 -16.26
CA CYS A 238 -0.47 -9.10 -15.21
C CYS A 238 0.61 -8.05 -15.51
N ARG A 239 1.10 -7.99 -16.75
CA ARG A 239 2.12 -7.03 -17.18
C ARG A 239 1.69 -5.58 -16.92
N THR A 240 0.49 -5.21 -17.36
CA THR A 240 -0.04 -3.86 -17.16
C THR A 240 -0.23 -3.56 -15.68
N LYS A 241 -0.89 -4.45 -14.92
CA LYS A 241 -1.16 -4.21 -13.50
C LYS A 241 0.10 -4.18 -12.64
N LEU A 242 1.04 -5.08 -12.88
CA LEU A 242 2.33 -5.07 -12.21
C LEU A 242 3.11 -3.79 -12.51
N SER A 243 3.08 -3.31 -13.76
CA SER A 243 3.73 -2.05 -14.14
C SER A 243 3.10 -0.82 -13.46
N GLU A 244 1.77 -0.78 -13.33
CA GLU A 244 1.08 0.24 -12.53
C GLU A 244 1.49 0.19 -11.06
N ARG A 245 1.58 -1.01 -10.47
CA ARG A 245 2.02 -1.18 -9.08
C ARG A 245 3.49 -0.80 -8.87
N LYS A 246 4.40 -1.07 -9.82
CA LYS A 246 5.79 -0.57 -9.78
C LYS A 246 5.83 0.95 -9.67
N LYS A 247 5.03 1.67 -10.45
CA LYS A 247 4.94 3.15 -10.35
C LYS A 247 4.43 3.58 -8.97
N LEU A 248 3.40 2.92 -8.48
CA LEU A 248 2.81 3.17 -7.16
C LEU A 248 3.84 2.99 -6.03
N TRP A 249 4.59 1.88 -6.04
CA TRP A 249 5.63 1.63 -5.04
C TRP A 249 6.77 2.63 -5.10
N ASN A 250 7.21 3.01 -6.31
CA ASN A 250 8.27 4.01 -6.48
C ASN A 250 7.86 5.38 -5.93
N VAL A 251 6.64 5.85 -6.23
CA VAL A 251 6.14 7.12 -5.68
C VAL A 251 6.06 7.07 -4.15
N ALA A 252 5.55 5.96 -3.58
CA ALA A 252 5.50 5.78 -2.14
C ALA A 252 6.90 5.74 -1.49
N HIS A 253 7.88 5.12 -2.14
CA HIS A 253 9.27 5.11 -1.68
C HIS A 253 9.89 6.50 -1.72
N ASP A 254 9.89 7.13 -2.88
CA ASP A 254 10.60 8.38 -3.14
C ASP A 254 10.01 9.56 -2.36
N SER A 255 8.68 9.61 -2.23
CA SER A 255 7.99 10.77 -1.64
C SER A 255 7.63 10.58 -0.16
N TYR A 256 7.47 9.33 0.30
CA TYR A 256 6.97 9.02 1.64
C TYR A 256 7.87 8.07 2.44
N ASN A 257 9.09 7.80 1.97
CA ASN A 257 10.08 6.94 2.63
C ASN A 257 9.55 5.52 2.93
N MET A 258 8.69 5.00 2.05
CA MET A 258 8.23 3.62 2.13
C MET A 258 9.42 2.65 2.07
N GLN A 259 9.44 1.63 2.92
CA GLN A 259 10.51 0.62 2.89
C GLN A 259 10.24 -0.43 1.81
N PHE A 260 11.28 -0.78 1.07
CA PHE A 260 11.28 -1.93 0.19
C PHE A 260 11.81 -3.17 0.91
N PRO A 261 11.38 -4.38 0.52
CA PRO A 261 11.99 -5.62 1.02
C PRO A 261 13.46 -5.68 0.59
N ASP A 262 14.31 -6.31 1.39
CA ASP A 262 15.75 -6.44 1.10
C ASP A 262 16.02 -7.08 -0.27
N THR A 263 15.12 -7.96 -0.74
CA THR A 263 15.19 -8.58 -2.08
C THR A 263 15.09 -7.55 -3.21
N PHE A 264 14.36 -6.45 -3.03
CA PHE A 264 14.27 -5.35 -3.99
C PHE A 264 15.49 -4.41 -3.91
N ALA A 265 16.12 -4.30 -2.73
CA ALA A 265 17.24 -3.39 -2.51
C ALA A 265 18.45 -3.72 -3.39
N GLY A 266 18.69 -5.00 -3.71
CA GLY A 266 19.74 -5.40 -4.66
C GLY A 266 19.53 -4.84 -6.08
N ALA A 267 18.28 -4.77 -6.54
CA ALA A 267 17.93 -4.19 -7.84
C ALA A 267 17.90 -2.65 -7.80
N TYR A 268 17.39 -2.05 -6.71
CA TYR A 268 17.36 -0.59 -6.54
C TYR A 268 18.77 0.01 -6.38
N GLN A 269 19.64 -0.62 -5.58
CA GLN A 269 21.02 -0.19 -5.45
C GLN A 269 21.76 -0.28 -6.79
N ALA A 270 21.49 -1.30 -7.62
CA ALA A 270 22.07 -1.39 -8.97
C ALA A 270 21.62 -0.24 -9.91
N ILE A 271 20.39 0.26 -9.75
CA ILE A 271 19.86 1.42 -10.51
C ILE A 271 20.45 2.73 -9.98
N VAL A 272 20.54 2.91 -8.66
CA VAL A 272 21.08 4.12 -8.02
C VAL A 272 22.59 4.22 -8.20
N SER A 273 23.31 3.09 -8.15
CA SER A 273 24.75 3.03 -8.40
C SER A 273 25.10 2.92 -9.89
N HIS A 274 24.14 3.07 -10.80
CA HIS A 274 24.40 2.92 -12.22
C HIS A 274 25.34 4.05 -12.70
N PRO A 275 26.53 3.74 -13.23
CA PRO A 275 27.60 4.72 -13.48
C PRO A 275 27.22 5.81 -14.49
N GLN A 276 26.20 5.58 -15.32
CA GLN A 276 25.71 6.60 -16.25
C GLN A 276 25.02 7.78 -15.54
N ARG A 277 24.44 7.61 -14.35
CA ARG A 277 23.73 8.71 -13.66
C ARG A 277 24.72 9.76 -13.12
N ASP A 278 25.80 9.31 -12.50
CA ASP A 278 26.90 10.17 -12.05
C ASP A 278 27.69 10.74 -13.24
N SER A 279 27.87 9.95 -14.30
CA SER A 279 28.55 10.39 -15.51
C SER A 279 27.81 11.52 -16.23
N ILE A 280 26.48 11.47 -16.31
CA ILE A 280 25.67 12.54 -16.93
C ILE A 280 25.75 13.83 -16.11
N LEU A 281 25.60 13.76 -14.78
CA LEU A 281 25.68 14.93 -13.91
C LEU A 281 27.09 15.56 -13.91
N ALA A 282 28.14 14.73 -13.89
CA ALA A 282 29.52 15.18 -14.00
C ALA A 282 29.81 15.82 -15.37
N TRP A 283 29.24 15.27 -16.45
CA TRP A 283 29.40 15.81 -17.80
C TRP A 283 28.73 17.19 -17.95
N PHE A 284 27.49 17.32 -17.45
CA PHE A 284 26.81 18.62 -17.43
C PHE A 284 27.54 19.64 -16.54
N GLY A 285 27.99 19.23 -15.36
CA GLY A 285 28.81 20.08 -14.47
C GLY A 285 30.12 20.53 -15.13
N GLY A 286 30.82 19.62 -15.81
CA GLY A 286 32.03 19.91 -16.55
C GLY A 286 31.81 20.85 -17.73
N MET A 287 30.73 20.65 -18.50
CA MET A 287 30.36 21.54 -19.60
C MET A 287 30.03 22.95 -19.13
N ILE A 288 29.31 23.11 -18.01
CA ILE A 288 28.99 24.42 -17.43
C ILE A 288 30.26 25.13 -16.95
N LEU A 289 31.18 24.40 -16.30
CA LEU A 289 32.48 24.93 -15.88
C LEU A 289 33.33 25.39 -17.07
N LEU A 290 33.35 24.60 -18.16
CA LEU A 290 34.06 24.95 -19.39
C LEU A 290 33.51 26.23 -20.02
N ILE A 291 32.18 26.36 -20.09
CA ILE A 291 31.51 27.57 -20.59
C ILE A 291 31.84 28.79 -19.72
N MET A 292 31.83 28.65 -18.39
CA MET A 292 32.22 29.74 -17.50
C MET A 292 33.69 30.15 -17.66
N LEU A 293 34.61 29.18 -17.81
CA LEU A 293 36.03 29.46 -18.02
C LEU A 293 36.28 30.15 -19.36
N ILE A 294 35.64 29.69 -20.43
CA ILE A 294 35.69 30.34 -21.75
C ILE A 294 35.12 31.76 -21.66
N GLY A 295 33.97 31.95 -20.99
CA GLY A 295 33.38 33.27 -20.75
C GLY A 295 34.31 34.22 -19.98
N CYS A 296 35.00 33.73 -18.95
CA CYS A 296 35.99 34.51 -18.20
C CYS A 296 37.23 34.87 -19.04
N CYS A 297 37.72 33.96 -19.88
CA CYS A 297 38.87 34.19 -20.75
C CYS A 297 38.55 35.16 -21.89
N CYS A 298 37.39 35.00 -22.55
CA CYS A 298 36.92 35.89 -23.60
C CYS A 298 36.59 37.29 -23.06
N GLY A 299 36.04 37.39 -21.84
CA GLY A 299 35.78 38.68 -21.18
C GLY A 299 37.04 39.48 -20.83
N ARG A 300 38.16 38.80 -20.50
CA ARG A 300 39.46 39.47 -20.27
C ARG A 300 40.15 39.91 -21.57
N LEU A 301 40.00 39.15 -22.65
CA LEU A 301 40.55 39.52 -23.96
C LEU A 301 39.85 40.75 -24.54
N SER A 302 38.51 40.80 -24.47
CA SER A 302 37.75 41.95 -24.97
C SER A 302 38.07 43.27 -24.24
N LYS A 303 38.39 43.22 -22.94
CA LYS A 303 38.79 44.39 -22.15
C LYS A 303 40.17 44.94 -22.51
N ARG A 304 41.08 44.09 -23.03
CA ARG A 304 42.43 44.50 -23.44
C ARG A 304 42.41 45.24 -24.78
N THR A 305 41.65 44.74 -25.75
CA THR A 305 41.48 45.40 -27.07
C THR A 305 40.75 46.74 -27.00
N SER A 306 39.81 46.94 -26.06
CA SER A 306 39.15 48.25 -25.90
C SER A 306 40.06 49.34 -25.31
N ILE A 307 41.13 48.95 -24.60
CA ILE A 307 42.10 49.91 -24.02
C ILE A 307 43.08 50.35 -25.11
N ASP A 308 43.52 49.45 -25.99
CA ASP A 308 44.42 49.79 -27.11
C ASP A 308 43.76 50.66 -28.20
N LEU A 309 42.44 50.57 -28.37
CA LEU A 309 41.68 51.43 -29.29
C LEU A 309 41.43 52.85 -28.76
N LYS A 310 41.66 53.12 -27.47
CA LYS A 310 41.45 54.44 -26.86
C LYS A 310 42.74 55.27 -26.77
N ASN A 311 43.89 54.66 -27.03
CA ASN A 311 45.22 55.29 -27.07
C ASN A 311 45.74 55.51 -28.50
N ARG A 312 44.84 55.56 -29.49
CA ARG A 312 45.17 55.81 -30.90
C ARG A 312 44.36 56.99 -31.43
#